data_AF-A0A7V9I4E7-F1
#
_entry.id   AF-A0A7V9I4E7-F1
#
_cell.length_a   1.000
_cell.length_b   1.000
_cell.length_c   1.000
_cell.angle_alpha   90.00
_cell.angle_beta   90.00
_cell.angle_gamma   90.00
#
_symmetry.space_group_name_H-M   'P 1'
#
loop_
_entity.id
_entity.type
_entity.pdbx_description
1 polymer ?
#
loop_
_entity_poly.entity_id
_entity_poly.type
_entity_poly.pdbx_seq_one_letter_code
_entity_poly.pdbx_strand_id
1 'polypeptide(L)'
;MSSGGVADALASFPDRLSPAALGRYRSCPQSFYLSDVERLPRDEQPSPVLCQANAVHHALERFFGLPLLDRQPENLERALRSVWPSHRRPGAFLTREQERAY
;
A
#
# COMPACT_ATOMS: atom_id res chain seq x y z
N MET A 1 -43.30 8.50 -1.20
CA MET A 1 -42.22 9.30 -0.58
C MET A 1 -41.14 8.32 -0.17
N SER A 2 -40.06 8.24 -0.95
CA SER A 2 -39.00 7.23 -0.81
C SER A 2 -38.16 7.47 0.42
N SER A 3 -38.34 6.63 1.45
CA SER A 3 -37.46 6.54 2.62
C SER A 3 -36.23 5.63 2.37
N GLY A 4 -36.00 5.18 1.13
CA GLY A 4 -34.97 4.19 0.80
C GLY A 4 -33.52 4.72 0.70
N GLY A 5 -33.30 6.03 0.56
CA GLY A 5 -31.97 6.56 0.21
C GLY A 5 -30.94 6.58 1.34
N VAL A 6 -31.38 6.75 2.60
CA VAL A 6 -30.47 6.82 3.75
C VAL A 6 -30.07 5.45 4.29
N ALA A 7 -30.92 4.44 4.14
CA ALA A 7 -30.62 3.08 4.58
C ALA A 7 -29.58 2.40 3.69
N ASP A 8 -29.63 2.60 2.36
CA ASP A 8 -28.63 2.07 1.42
C ASP A 8 -27.25 2.74 1.59
N ALA A 9 -27.22 4.05 1.90
CA ALA A 9 -25.97 4.77 2.12
C ALA A 9 -25.21 4.27 3.37
N LEU A 10 -25.94 3.84 4.41
CA LEU A 10 -25.34 3.29 5.63
C LEU A 10 -24.80 1.87 5.42
N ALA A 11 -25.35 1.10 4.49
CA ALA A 11 -24.87 -0.25 4.16
C ALA A 11 -23.50 -0.26 3.45
N SER A 12 -23.08 0.87 2.88
CA SER A 12 -21.82 1.03 2.14
C SER A 12 -20.65 1.52 3.02
N PHE A 13 -20.92 1.97 4.25
CA PHE A 13 -19.89 2.56 5.08
C PHE A 13 -18.98 1.48 5.71
N PRO A 14 -17.64 1.58 5.59
CA PRO A 14 -16.75 0.57 6.14
C PRO A 14 -16.78 0.54 7.68
N ASP A 15 -16.96 -0.66 8.25
CA ASP A 15 -16.97 -0.89 9.70
C ASP A 15 -15.66 -0.49 10.41
N ARG A 16 -14.57 -0.39 9.64
CA ARG A 16 -13.24 -0.02 10.14
C ARG A 16 -12.58 0.97 9.20
N LEU A 17 -12.13 2.09 9.77
CA LEU A 17 -11.38 3.11 9.06
C LEU A 17 -9.91 3.06 9.45
N SER A 18 -9.04 3.03 8.45
CA SER A 18 -7.60 3.20 8.69
C SER A 18 -7.27 4.67 8.95
N PRO A 19 -6.15 4.97 9.65
CA PRO A 19 -5.68 6.34 9.81
C PRO A 19 -5.49 7.07 8.47
N ALA A 20 -5.07 6.36 7.42
CA ALA A 20 -4.93 6.90 6.07
C ALA A 20 -6.29 7.27 5.45
N ALA A 21 -7.32 6.46 5.65
CA ALA A 21 -8.68 6.76 5.19
C ALA A 21 -9.26 8.00 5.91
N LEU A 22 -9.05 8.10 7.23
CA LEU A 22 -9.44 9.29 8.00
C LEU A 22 -8.70 10.55 7.54
N GLY A 23 -7.39 10.43 7.29
CA GLY A 23 -6.59 11.51 6.71
C GLY A 23 -7.15 11.96 5.36
N ARG A 24 -7.51 11.02 4.49
CA ARG A 24 -8.12 11.29 3.19
C ARG A 24 -9.45 12.01 3.32
N TYR A 25 -10.32 11.59 4.23
CA TYR A 25 -11.60 12.26 4.50
C TYR A 25 -11.40 13.70 4.96
N ARG A 26 -10.48 13.93 5.90
CA ARG A 26 -10.16 15.26 6.42
C ARG A 26 -9.62 16.20 5.33
N SER A 27 -8.82 15.67 4.40
CA SER A 27 -8.27 16.46 3.28
C SER A 27 -9.29 16.68 2.16
N CYS A 28 -10.05 15.63 1.78
CA CYS A 28 -11.05 15.67 0.71
C CYS A 28 -12.10 14.57 0.92
N PRO A 29 -13.30 14.91 1.45
CA PRO A 29 -14.37 13.94 1.69
C PRO A 29 -14.79 13.15 0.45
N GLN A 30 -14.80 13.80 -0.73
CA GLN A 30 -15.15 13.14 -1.99
C GLN A 30 -14.12 12.08 -2.39
N SER A 31 -12.83 12.35 -2.18
CA SER A 31 -11.77 11.37 -2.45
C SER A 31 -11.91 10.14 -1.56
N PHE A 32 -12.24 10.33 -0.28
CA PHE A 32 -12.57 9.24 0.64
C PHE A 32 -13.79 8.43 0.17
N TYR A 33 -14.89 9.10 -0.17
CA TYR A 33 -16.10 8.42 -0.64
C TYR A 33 -15.81 7.52 -1.84
N LEU A 34 -15.18 8.06 -2.88
CA LEU A 34 -14.87 7.30 -4.09
C LEU A 34 -13.86 6.16 -3.85
N SER A 35 -12.94 6.32 -2.89
CA SER A 35 -11.85 5.37 -2.66
C SER A 35 -12.16 4.27 -1.64
N ASP A 36 -12.82 4.62 -0.54
CA ASP A 36 -12.97 3.75 0.63
C ASP A 36 -14.40 3.21 0.75
N VAL A 37 -15.40 3.99 0.29
CA VAL A 37 -16.82 3.62 0.28
C VAL A 37 -17.15 2.92 -1.04
N GLU A 38 -17.06 3.63 -2.17
CA GLU A 38 -17.33 3.07 -3.51
C GLU A 38 -16.23 2.11 -4.00
N ARG A 39 -15.02 2.21 -3.43
CA ARG A 39 -13.85 1.37 -3.79
C ARG A 39 -13.61 1.32 -5.30
N LEU A 40 -13.75 2.46 -5.97
CA LEU A 40 -13.52 2.54 -7.40
C LEU A 40 -12.07 2.09 -7.72
N PRO A 41 -11.87 1.34 -8.82
CA PRO A 41 -10.53 0.98 -9.26
C PRO A 41 -9.71 2.25 -9.46
N ARG A 42 -8.49 2.25 -8.91
CA ARG A 42 -7.54 3.32 -9.18
C ARG A 42 -6.67 2.91 -10.36
N ASP A 43 -6.76 3.66 -11.44
CA ASP A 43 -5.85 3.57 -12.60
C ASP A 43 -4.50 4.24 -12.32
N GLU A 44 -4.16 4.45 -11.04
CA GLU A 44 -2.95 5.13 -10.65
C GLU A 44 -1.75 4.25 -11.00
N GLN A 45 -0.83 4.82 -11.76
CA GLN A 45 0.41 4.13 -12.12
C GLN A 45 1.14 3.71 -10.83
N PRO A 46 1.73 2.50 -10.80
CA PRO A 46 2.47 2.07 -9.63
C PRO A 46 3.59 3.06 -9.32
N SER A 47 3.67 3.54 -8.08
CA SER A 47 4.67 4.52 -7.67
C SER A 47 6.00 3.83 -7.35
N PRO A 48 7.16 4.32 -7.86
CA PRO A 48 8.47 3.77 -7.51
C PRO A 48 8.71 3.78 -6.00
N VAL A 49 8.36 4.87 -5.33
CA VAL A 49 8.49 5.04 -3.88
C VAL A 49 7.62 4.03 -3.12
N LEU A 50 6.38 3.80 -3.57
CA LEU A 50 5.51 2.81 -2.93
C LEU A 50 6.02 1.37 -3.15
N CYS A 51 6.58 1.08 -4.33
CA CYS A 51 7.20 -0.23 -4.58
C CYS A 51 8.37 -0.47 -3.63
N GLN A 52 9.26 0.52 -3.48
CA GLN A 52 10.39 0.45 -2.56
C GLN A 52 9.92 0.29 -1.11
N ALA A 53 8.99 1.13 -0.66
CA ALA A 53 8.49 1.08 0.72
C ALA A 53 7.88 -0.29 1.06
N ASN A 54 7.04 -0.84 0.18
CA ASN A 54 6.43 -2.16 0.38
C ASN A 54 7.48 -3.29 0.41
N ALA A 55 8.50 -3.21 -0.46
CA ALA A 55 9.60 -4.15 -0.45
C ALA A 55 10.40 -4.08 0.86
N VAL A 56 10.70 -2.89 1.35
CA VAL A 56 11.40 -2.68 2.63
C VAL A 56 10.59 -3.25 3.79
N HIS A 57 9.28 -2.97 3.88
CA HIS A 57 8.43 -3.52 4.93
C HIS A 57 8.43 -5.05 4.96
N HIS A 58 8.27 -5.70 3.80
CA HIS A 58 8.29 -7.16 3.71
C HIS A 58 9.70 -7.75 3.99
N ALA A 59 10.76 -7.05 3.59
CA ALA A 59 12.13 -7.45 3.92
C ALA A 59 12.37 -7.43 5.43
N LEU A 60 11.93 -6.37 6.11
CA LEU A 60 12.04 -6.22 7.56
C LEU A 60 11.21 -7.27 8.30
N GLU A 61 10.01 -7.59 7.80
CA GLU A 61 9.20 -8.70 8.33
C GLU A 61 9.98 -10.03 8.28
N ARG A 62 10.58 -10.36 7.13
CA ARG A 62 11.41 -11.58 7.00
C ARG A 62 12.63 -11.54 7.90
N PHE A 63 13.34 -10.41 7.94
CA PHE A 63 14.55 -10.23 8.73
C PHE A 63 14.29 -10.35 10.24
N PHE A 64 13.25 -9.70 10.75
CA PHE A 64 12.88 -9.79 12.16
C PHE A 64 12.19 -11.13 12.51
N GLY A 65 11.70 -11.87 11.51
CA GLY A 65 11.31 -13.27 11.67
C GLY A 65 12.49 -14.22 11.92
N LEU A 66 13.73 -13.81 11.64
CA LEU A 66 14.92 -14.63 11.90
C LEU A 66 15.26 -14.69 13.40
N PRO A 67 15.95 -15.76 13.86
CA PRO A 67 16.61 -15.79 15.16
C PRO A 67 17.53 -14.58 15.36
N LEU A 68 17.66 -14.10 16.59
CA LEU A 68 18.44 -12.90 16.91
C LEU A 68 19.89 -12.95 16.38
N LEU A 69 20.54 -14.12 16.47
CA LEU A 69 21.91 -14.31 16.01
C LEU A 69 22.05 -14.15 14.48
N ASP A 70 20.97 -14.44 13.74
CA ASP A 70 20.92 -14.36 12.29
C ASP A 70 20.51 -12.96 11.78
N ARG A 71 20.22 -12.00 12.67
CA ARG A 71 19.87 -10.63 12.30
C ARG A 71 21.10 -9.78 11.98
N GLN A 72 21.91 -10.26 11.04
CA GLN A 72 23.11 -9.60 10.54
C GLN A 72 22.81 -8.80 9.27
N PRO A 73 23.57 -7.73 8.97
CA PRO A 73 23.36 -6.90 7.78
C PRO A 73 23.25 -7.70 6.47
N GLU A 74 24.05 -8.76 6.31
CA GLU A 74 24.05 -9.62 5.13
C GLU A 74 22.71 -10.34 4.96
N ASN A 75 22.08 -10.75 6.06
CA ASN A 75 20.77 -11.38 6.03
C ASN A 75 19.63 -10.37 5.78
N LEU A 76 19.78 -9.11 6.20
CA LEU A 76 18.86 -8.04 5.81
C LEU A 76 18.90 -7.78 4.30
N GLU A 77 20.10 -7.69 3.72
CA GLU A 77 20.26 -7.54 2.27
C GLU A 77 19.68 -8.73 1.49
N ARG A 78 19.89 -9.96 1.98
CA ARG A 78 19.29 -11.17 1.40
C ARG A 78 17.77 -11.14 1.50
N ALA A 79 17.21 -10.70 2.62
CA ALA A 79 15.78 -10.54 2.79
C ALA A 79 15.21 -9.56 1.76
N LEU A 80 15.83 -8.38 1.59
CA LEU A 80 15.40 -7.39 0.59
C LEU A 80 15.48 -7.93 -0.85
N ARG A 81 16.61 -8.53 -1.23
CA ARG A 81 16.77 -9.15 -2.55
C ARG A 81 15.72 -10.24 -2.80
N SER A 82 15.34 -10.99 -1.78
CA SER A 82 14.35 -12.07 -1.90
C SER A 82 12.92 -11.58 -2.14
N VAL A 83 12.56 -10.37 -1.68
CA VAL A 83 11.19 -9.84 -1.79
C VAL A 83 11.02 -8.86 -2.95
N TRP A 84 12.12 -8.25 -3.44
CA TRP A 84 12.07 -7.24 -4.51
C TRP A 84 11.28 -7.68 -5.75
N PRO A 85 11.46 -8.91 -6.31
CA PRO A 85 10.75 -9.33 -7.51
C PRO A 85 9.22 -9.36 -7.35
N SER A 86 8.72 -9.58 -6.13
CA SER A 86 7.27 -9.61 -5.85
C SER A 86 6.66 -8.21 -5.72
N HIS A 87 7.48 -7.22 -5.37
CA HIS A 87 7.03 -5.85 -5.11
C HIS A 87 7.30 -4.90 -6.28
N ARG A 88 8.28 -5.23 -7.14
CA ARG A 88 8.50 -4.49 -8.38
C ARG A 88 7.33 -4.70 -9.33
N ARG A 89 6.52 -3.66 -9.53
CA ARG A 89 5.42 -3.68 -10.50
C ARG A 89 5.86 -3.20 -11.89
N PRO A 90 5.33 -3.79 -12.98
CA PRO A 90 5.52 -3.23 -14.32
C PRO A 90 5.06 -1.77 -14.39
N GLY A 91 5.84 -0.92 -15.06
CA GLY A 91 5.53 0.51 -15.16
C GLY A 91 5.82 1.33 -13.91
N ALA A 92 6.28 0.72 -12.81
CA ALA A 92 6.63 1.46 -11.60
C ALA A 92 7.87 2.33 -11.76
N PHE A 93 8.75 1.95 -12.69
CA PHE A 93 9.97 2.66 -13.02
C PHE A 93 9.95 2.95 -14.52
N LEU A 94 10.22 4.20 -14.90
CA LEU A 94 10.32 4.66 -16.28
C LEU A 94 11.52 4.01 -16.99
N THR A 95 12.63 3.85 -16.27
CA THR A 95 13.86 3.25 -16.80
C THR A 95 14.51 2.30 -15.81
N ARG A 96 15.40 1.44 -16.31
CA ARG A 96 16.25 0.58 -15.47
C ARG A 96 17.23 1.37 -14.61
N GLU A 97 17.69 2.51 -15.10
CA GLU A 97 18.58 3.39 -14.34
C GLU A 97 17.83 4.03 -13.16
N GLN A 98 16.59 4.45 -13.38
CA GLN A 98 15.71 4.92 -12.31
C GLN A 98 15.48 3.81 -11.27
N GLU A 99 15.21 2.57 -11.70
CA GLU A 99 15.07 1.43 -10.79
C GLU A 99 16.32 1.23 -9.91
N ARG A 100 17.53 1.39 -10.47
CA ARG A 100 18.81 1.20 -9.75
C ARG A 100 19.12 2.30 -8.73
N ALA A 101 18.43 3.44 -8.81
CA ALA A 101 18.61 4.54 -7.85
C ALA A 101 17.82 4.34 -6.54
N TYR A 102 16.96 3.32 -6.47
CA TYR A 102 16.19 2.90 -5.29
C TYR A 102 16.80 1.67 -4.62
#